data_AF-A0A966G3I0-F1
#
_entry.id   AF-A0A966G3I0-F1
#
_cell.length_a   1.000
_cell.length_b   1.000
_cell.length_c   1.000
_cell.angle_alpha   90.00
_cell.angle_beta   90.00
_cell.angle_gamma   90.00
#
_symmetry.space_group_name_H-M   'P 1'
#
loop_
_entity.id
_entity.type
_entity.pdbx_description
1 polymer ?
#
loop_
_entity_poly.entity_id
_entity_poly.type
_entity_poly.pdbx_seq_one_letter_code
_entity_poly.pdbx_strand_id
1 'polypeptide(L)'
;MKQIFADTFYWVALINPQDNWHQRAREVTSSLKNVKLVTTDEVLVELLNFMSVRGANRKRRTVEFIDDLLQNPRLQVIPQNRESFLQGFELYRRRPDKEYRLTDCISLTSSPP
;
A
#
# COMPACT_ATOMS: atom_id res chain seq x y z
N MET A 1 11.33 -10.19 14.24
CA MET A 1 11.52 -9.24 13.11
C MET A 1 10.34 -8.28 13.13
N LYS A 2 10.57 -6.96 13.17
CA LYS A 2 9.47 -5.99 13.25
C LYS A 2 8.71 -5.95 11.92
N GLN A 3 7.38 -5.95 11.98
CA GLN A 3 6.53 -5.77 10.79
C GLN A 3 6.04 -4.33 10.72
N ILE A 4 6.00 -3.75 9.52
CA ILE A 4 5.51 -2.40 9.27
C ILE A 4 4.56 -2.47 8.09
N PHE A 5 3.35 -1.96 8.26
CA PHE A 5 2.39 -1.84 7.18
C PHE A 5 2.75 -0.66 6.27
N ALA A 6 2.74 -0.88 4.96
CA ALA A 6 3.01 0.09 3.92
C ALA A 6 1.73 0.35 3.14
N ASP A 7 1.14 1.54 3.34
CA ASP A 7 -0.09 1.96 2.69
C ASP A 7 0.14 2.59 1.31
N THR A 8 -0.95 2.95 0.63
CA THR A 8 -0.90 3.59 -0.69
C THR A 8 -0.12 4.90 -0.67
N PHE A 9 -0.23 5.69 0.40
CA PHE A 9 0.47 6.96 0.54
C PHE A 9 2.00 6.76 0.50
N TYR A 10 2.51 5.79 1.25
CA TYR A 10 3.94 5.46 1.24
C TYR A 10 4.41 5.03 -0.16
N TRP A 11 3.65 4.18 -0.86
CA TRP A 11 4.02 3.73 -2.20
C TRP A 11 3.97 4.85 -3.23
N VAL A 12 2.95 5.71 -3.19
CA VAL A 12 2.85 6.91 -4.03
C VAL A 12 4.04 7.83 -3.81
N ALA A 13 4.36 8.13 -2.55
CA ALA A 13 5.50 8.97 -2.21
C ALA A 13 6.81 8.35 -2.74
N LEU A 14 6.99 7.03 -2.64
CA LEU A 14 8.20 6.36 -3.16
C LEU A 14 8.34 6.40 -4.68
N ILE A 15 7.26 6.16 -5.42
CA ILE A 15 7.36 6.03 -6.89
C ILE A 15 7.26 7.37 -7.62
N ASN A 16 6.66 8.40 -7.02
CA ASN A 16 6.43 9.69 -7.65
C ASN A 16 7.46 10.74 -7.21
N PRO A 17 8.47 11.09 -8.05
CA PRO A 17 9.48 12.09 -7.67
C PRO A 17 8.95 13.50 -7.48
N GLN A 18 7.73 13.77 -7.95
CA GLN A 18 7.04 15.05 -7.77
C GLN A 18 6.18 15.09 -6.50
N ASP A 19 6.13 14.00 -5.73
CA ASP A 19 5.42 13.99 -4.45
C ASP A 19 6.21 14.79 -3.40
N ASN A 20 5.52 15.63 -2.64
CA ASN A 20 6.14 16.42 -1.57
C ASN A 20 6.81 15.54 -0.50
N TRP A 21 6.37 14.29 -0.36
CA TRP A 21 6.92 13.32 0.59
C TRP A 21 7.97 12.38 -0.01
N HIS A 22 8.31 12.54 -1.29
CA HIS A 22 9.19 11.59 -1.99
C HIS A 22 10.54 11.43 -1.31
N GLN A 23 11.20 12.54 -0.99
CA GLN A 23 12.49 12.50 -0.31
C GLN A 23 12.38 11.82 1.06
N ARG A 24 11.36 12.19 1.83
CA ARG A 24 11.15 11.64 3.17
C ARG A 24 10.87 10.14 3.13
N ALA A 25 10.05 9.68 2.18
CA ALA A 25 9.76 8.27 1.98
C ALA A 25 11.04 7.49 1.68
N ARG A 26 11.90 8.00 0.78
CA ARG A 26 13.20 7.38 0.46
C ARG A 26 14.13 7.29 1.67
N GLU A 27 14.21 8.35 2.48
CA GLU A 27 15.01 8.37 3.71
C GLU A 27 14.50 7.30 4.69
N VAL A 28 13.19 7.23 4.92
CA VAL A 28 12.57 6.23 5.78
C VAL A 28 12.90 4.84 5.26
N THR A 29 12.64 4.54 3.98
CA THR A 29 12.95 3.23 3.37
C THR A 29 14.41 2.84 3.52
N SER A 30 15.35 3.78 3.39
CA SER A 30 16.78 3.51 3.58
C SER A 30 17.15 3.17 5.03
N SER A 31 16.40 3.71 5.99
CA SER A 31 16.58 3.48 7.43
C SER A 31 15.93 2.18 7.93
N LEU A 32 14.99 1.62 7.16
CA LEU A 32 14.27 0.39 7.49
C LEU A 32 15.20 -0.84 7.37
N LYS A 33 15.96 -1.09 8.43
CA LYS A 33 16.81 -2.28 8.60
C LYS A 33 16.09 -3.34 9.43
N ASN A 34 16.20 -4.61 9.02
CA ASN A 34 15.64 -5.76 9.75
C ASN A 34 14.12 -5.69 10.01
N VAL A 35 13.38 -5.06 9.11
CA VAL A 35 11.91 -5.03 9.11
C VAL A 35 11.36 -5.86 7.95
N LYS A 36 10.16 -6.41 8.15
CA LYS A 36 9.33 -6.96 7.08
C LYS A 36 8.26 -5.92 6.75
N LEU A 37 8.22 -5.47 5.50
CA LEU A 37 7.12 -4.65 5.01
C LEU A 37 5.92 -5.56 4.75
N VAL A 38 4.73 -5.07 5.08
CA VAL A 38 3.46 -5.74 4.82
C VAL A 38 2.55 -4.77 4.08
N THR A 39 1.86 -5.24 3.06
CA THR A 39 0.81 -4.50 2.32
C THR A 39 -0.29 -5.47 1.94
N THR A 40 -1.42 -5.00 1.42
CA THR A 40 -2.46 -5.84 0.82
C THR A 40 -2.54 -5.63 -0.69
N ASP A 41 -3.18 -6.57 -1.40
CA ASP A 41 -3.53 -6.40 -2.81
C ASP A 41 -4.40 -5.14 -3.02
N GLU A 42 -5.31 -4.81 -2.10
CA GLU A 42 -6.16 -3.62 -2.22
C GLU A 42 -5.37 -2.31 -2.20
N VAL A 43 -4.28 -2.25 -1.45
CA VAL A 43 -3.33 -1.11 -1.49
C VAL A 43 -2.67 -1.02 -2.86
N LEU A 44 -2.26 -2.14 -3.45
CA LEU A 44 -1.67 -2.16 -4.80
C LEU A 44 -2.70 -1.77 -5.87
N VAL A 45 -3.95 -2.19 -5.72
CA VAL A 45 -5.08 -1.77 -6.58
C VAL A 45 -5.29 -0.26 -6.48
N GLU A 46 -5.31 0.29 -5.26
CA GLU A 46 -5.48 1.74 -5.06
C GLU A 46 -4.30 2.53 -5.67
N LEU A 47 -3.07 2.05 -5.50
CA LEU A 47 -1.87 2.64 -6.14
C LEU A 47 -1.99 2.63 -7.67
N LEU A 48 -2.33 1.48 -8.26
CA LEU A 48 -2.50 1.33 -9.71
C LEU A 48 -3.58 2.28 -10.25
N ASN A 49 -4.71 2.38 -9.57
CA ASN A 49 -5.79 3.29 -9.92
C ASN A 49 -5.34 4.75 -9.83
N PHE A 50 -4.65 5.14 -8.76
CA PHE A 50 -4.12 6.49 -8.57
C PHE A 50 -3.13 6.89 -9.68
N MET A 51 -2.29 5.95 -10.12
CA MET A 51 -1.28 6.20 -11.16
C MET A 51 -1.85 6.13 -12.58
N SER A 52 -3.00 5.48 -12.78
CA SER A 52 -3.60 5.22 -14.10
C SER A 52 -3.91 6.49 -14.89
N VAL A 53 -4.35 7.56 -14.21
CA VAL A 53 -4.75 8.84 -14.82
C VAL A 53 -3.57 9.75 -15.18
N ARG A 54 -2.33 9.30 -14.94
CA ARG A 54 -1.13 10.13 -15.08
C ARG A 54 -0.34 9.84 -16.37
N GLY A 55 -0.94 9.11 -17.32
CA GLY A 55 -0.37 8.84 -18.64
C GLY A 55 0.43 7.53 -18.74
N ALA A 56 0.62 7.05 -19.98
CA ALA A 56 1.16 5.73 -20.29
C ALA A 56 2.55 5.47 -19.67
N ASN A 57 3.44 6.47 -19.69
CA ASN A 57 4.78 6.35 -19.11
C ASN A 57 4.75 6.09 -17.59
N ARG A 58 3.85 6.75 -16.85
CA ARG A 58 3.70 6.54 -15.41
C ARG A 58 3.03 5.20 -15.11
N LYS A 59 2.04 4.79 -15.91
CA LYS A 59 1.43 3.47 -15.81
C LYS A 59 2.49 2.37 -15.96
N ARG A 60 3.33 2.43 -16.99
CA ARG A 60 4.43 1.46 -17.21
C ARG A 60 5.39 1.40 -16.03
N ARG A 61 5.87 2.55 -15.54
CA ARG A 61 6.76 2.60 -14.37
C ARG A 61 6.12 2.04 -13.11
N THR A 62 4.81 2.20 -12.94
CA THR A 62 4.07 1.64 -11.79
C THR A 62 3.99 0.12 -11.86
N VAL A 63 3.83 -0.43 -13.07
CA VAL A 63 3.89 -1.90 -13.28
C VAL A 63 5.28 -2.43 -12.97
N GLU A 64 6.33 -1.85 -13.56
CA GLU A 64 7.73 -2.25 -13.30
C GLU A 64 8.06 -2.21 -11.80
N PHE A 65 7.62 -1.16 -11.10
CA PHE A 65 7.79 -1.04 -9.66
C PHE A 65 7.06 -2.14 -8.86
N ILE A 66 5.82 -2.48 -9.23
CA ILE A 66 5.06 -3.54 -8.54
C ILE A 66 5.67 -4.91 -8.83
N ASP A 67 6.15 -5.17 -10.04
CA ASP A 67 6.86 -6.41 -10.38
C ASP A 67 8.09 -6.59 -9.47
N ASP A 68 8.90 -5.54 -9.29
CA ASP A 68 10.05 -5.54 -8.38
C ASP A 68 9.63 -5.74 -6.91
N LEU A 69 8.52 -5.12 -6.48
CA LEU A 69 7.99 -5.28 -5.13
C LEU A 69 7.57 -6.74 -4.86
N LEU A 70 6.90 -7.38 -5.81
CA LEU A 70 6.43 -8.77 -5.66
C LEU A 70 7.59 -9.77 -5.58
N GLN A 71 8.75 -9.43 -6.13
CA GLN A 71 9.99 -10.24 -6.01
C GLN A 71 10.79 -9.92 -4.74
N ASN A 72 10.42 -8.89 -3.96
CA ASN A 72 11.17 -8.49 -2.78
C ASN A 72 10.90 -9.43 -1.59
N PRO A 73 11.89 -10.22 -1.11
CA PRO A 73 11.68 -11.16 -0.02
C PRO A 73 11.41 -10.50 1.34
N ARG A 74 11.63 -9.18 1.46
CA ARG A 74 11.33 -8.39 2.66
C ARG A 74 9.93 -7.77 2.62
N LEU A 75 9.18 -7.95 1.55
CA LEU A 75 7.78 -7.54 1.44
C LEU A 75 6.88 -8.79 1.54
N GLN A 76 5.80 -8.66 2.30
CA GLN A 76 4.67 -9.58 2.24
C GLN A 76 3.47 -8.83 1.70
N VAL A 77 2.89 -9.35 0.62
CA VAL A 77 1.60 -8.92 0.11
C VAL A 77 0.56 -9.90 0.63
N ILE A 78 -0.41 -9.40 1.39
CA ILE A 78 -1.55 -10.19 1.85
C ILE A 78 -2.54 -10.27 0.68
N PRO A 79 -2.87 -11.48 0.21
CA PRO A 79 -3.70 -11.65 -0.96
C PRO A 79 -5.15 -11.24 -0.68
N GLN A 80 -5.77 -10.59 -1.65
CA GLN A 80 -7.18 -10.28 -1.62
C GLN A 80 -8.01 -11.57 -1.60
N ASN A 81 -9.03 -11.60 -0.74
CA ASN A 81 -10.06 -12.64 -0.77
C ASN A 81 -11.42 -12.12 -0.29
N ARG A 82 -12.48 -12.92 -0.45
CA ARG A 82 -13.85 -12.51 -0.08
C ARG A 82 -13.97 -12.13 1.40
N GLU A 83 -13.25 -12.83 2.28
CA GLU A 83 -13.30 -12.57 3.71
C GLU A 83 -12.67 -11.22 4.07
N SER A 84 -11.51 -10.90 3.52
CA SER A 84 -10.83 -9.61 3.72
C SER A 84 -11.74 -8.43 3.34
N PHE A 85 -12.44 -8.53 2.20
CA PHE A 85 -13.44 -7.55 1.79
C PHE A 85 -14.58 -7.42 2.81
N LEU A 86 -15.16 -8.54 3.26
CA LEU A 86 -16.30 -8.53 4.18
C LEU A 86 -15.92 -7.94 5.55
N GLN A 87 -14.72 -8.27 6.05
CA GLN A 87 -14.20 -7.73 7.31
C GLN A 87 -13.95 -6.22 7.20
N GLY A 88 -13.28 -5.77 6.15
CA GLY A 88 -13.05 -4.35 5.89
C GLY A 88 -14.37 -3.58 5.70
N PHE A 89 -15.33 -4.17 4.98
CA PHE A 89 -16.66 -3.60 4.78
C PHE A 89 -17.43 -3.46 6.09
N GLU A 90 -17.34 -4.45 6.98
CA GLU A 90 -17.97 -4.37 8.29
C GLU A 90 -17.34 -3.28 9.16
N LEU A 91 -16.02 -3.11 9.14
CA LEU A 91 -15.36 -2.01 9.82
C LEU A 91 -15.77 -0.65 9.24
N TYR A 92 -15.81 -0.53 7.91
CA TYR A 92 -16.27 0.67 7.21
C TYR A 92 -17.70 1.06 7.65
N ARG A 93 -18.61 0.08 7.68
CA ARG A 93 -20.00 0.27 8.14
C ARG A 93 -20.09 0.78 9.58
N ARG A 94 -19.18 0.34 10.45
CA ARG A 94 -19.18 0.69 11.88
C ARG A 94 -18.50 2.01 12.21
N ARG A 95 -17.81 2.65 11.25
CA ARG A 95 -17.02 3.86 11.49
C ARG A 95 -17.48 5.05 10.66
N PRO A 96 -18.76 5.47 10.77
CA PRO A 96 -19.23 6.71 10.13
C PRO A 96 -18.56 7.96 10.73
N ASP A 97 -17.91 7.82 11.88
CA ASP A 97 -17.12 8.88 12.54
C ASP A 97 -15.77 9.14 11.86
N LYS A 98 -15.34 8.31 10.91
CA LYS A 98 -14.04 8.39 10.24
C LYS A 98 -14.21 8.51 8.73
N GLU A 99 -13.32 9.27 8.11
CA GLU A 99 -13.19 9.36 6.65
C GLU A 99 -12.35 8.21 6.06
N TYR A 100 -12.46 7.01 6.66
CA TYR A 100 -11.74 5.84 6.16
C TYR A 100 -12.27 5.44 4.79
N ARG A 101 -11.35 5.12 3.88
CA ARG A 101 -11.67 4.39 2.65
C ARG A 101 -11.81 2.91 2.96
N LEU A 102 -12.45 2.17 2.07
CA LEU A 102 -12.53 0.72 2.22
C LEU A 102 -11.14 0.07 2.26
N THR A 103 -10.19 0.57 1.46
CA THR A 103 -8.79 0.13 1.49
C THR A 103 -8.14 0.32 2.86
N ASP A 104 -8.41 1.44 3.54
CA ASP A 104 -7.92 1.69 4.91
C ASP A 104 -8.51 0.67 5.88
N CYS A 105 -9.82 0.41 5.79
CA CYS A 105 -10.49 -0.57 6.63
C CYS A 105 -9.94 -1.98 6.41
N ILE A 106 -9.74 -2.41 5.15
CA ILE A 106 -9.14 -3.71 4.83
C ILE A 106 -7.71 -3.78 5.36
N SER A 107 -6.93 -2.70 5.25
CA SER A 107 -5.58 -2.61 5.81
C SER A 107 -5.59 -2.80 7.32
N LEU A 108 -6.52 -2.15 8.04
CA LEU A 108 -6.65 -2.27 9.49
C LEU A 108 -7.10 -3.66 9.96
N THR A 109 -7.96 -4.35 9.21
CA THR A 109 -8.42 -5.71 9.57
C THR A 109 -7.47 -6.80 9.15
N SER A 110 -6.61 -6.55 8.16
CA SER A 110 -5.63 -7.52 7.64
C SER A 110 -4.25 -7.36 8.27
N SER A 111 -3.99 -6.23 8.93
CA SER A 111 -2.70 -5.99 9.59
C SER A 111 -2.55 -6.91 10.81
N PRO A 112 -1.36 -7.50 11.01
CA PRO A 112 -1.08 -8.23 12.24
C PRO A 112 -1.14 -7.28 13.45
N PRO A 113 -1.52 -7.80 14.63
CA PRO A 113 -1.64 -7.01 15.86
C PRO A 113 -0.32 -6.40 16.34
#